data_AF-A0A7L0TVZ3-F1
#
_entry.id   AF-A0A7L0TVZ3-F1
#
_cell.length_a   1.000
_cell.length_b   1.000
_cell.length_c   1.000
_cell.angle_alpha   90.00
_cell.angle_beta   90.00
_cell.angle_gamma   90.00
#
_symmetry.space_group_name_H-M   'P 1'
#
loop_
_entity.id
_entity.type
_entity.pdbx_description
1 polymer ?
#
loop_
_entity_poly.entity_id
_entity_poly.type
_entity_poly.pdbx_seq_one_letter_code
_entity_poly.pdbx_strand_id
1 'polypeptide(L)'
;VAGLGNAGLRGTRHSVGMAVLDRLARRLAVAEGWRTDGRCCADVTLAAARGLELVLLKPRRLMNLNGLSVASAAEIYSLHPADIYLVHDDLDKALGEVAIKLGGSARGHNGVRSCISALHSNEMTRLRVGIGRP
;
A
#
# COMPACT_ATOMS: atom_id res chain seq x y z
N VAL A 1 1.49 5.11 4.37
CA VAL A 1 1.98 4.38 3.17
C VAL A 1 1.52 2.92 3.23
N ALA A 2 0.69 2.49 2.28
CA ALA A 2 0.16 1.12 2.20
C ALA A 2 0.77 0.35 1.02
N GLY A 3 1.35 -0.82 1.30
CA GLY A 3 1.82 -1.76 0.29
C GLY A 3 0.74 -2.78 -0.05
N LEU A 4 0.13 -2.65 -1.22
CA LEU A 4 -0.95 -3.55 -1.65
C LEU A 4 -0.39 -4.93 -1.99
N GLY A 5 -1.17 -5.97 -1.71
CA GLY A 5 -0.76 -7.35 -1.93
C GLY A 5 -1.69 -8.37 -1.29
N ASN A 6 -1.29 -9.64 -1.38
CA ASN A 6 -1.92 -10.74 -0.68
C ASN A 6 -0.90 -11.35 0.30
N ALA A 7 -1.18 -11.29 1.61
CA ALA A 7 -0.26 -11.77 2.65
C ALA A 7 0.09 -13.27 2.50
N GLY A 8 -0.82 -14.08 1.94
CA GLY A 8 -0.59 -15.50 1.66
C GLY A 8 0.11 -15.80 0.32
N LEU A 9 0.34 -14.79 -0.54
CA LEU A 9 0.99 -14.94 -1.85
C LEU A 9 2.23 -14.02 -1.95
N ARG A 10 3.09 -14.10 -0.94
CA ARG A 10 4.37 -13.37 -0.93
C ARG A 10 5.25 -13.83 -2.09
N GLY A 11 6.05 -12.93 -2.65
CA GLY A 11 6.94 -13.21 -3.79
C GLY A 11 6.28 -13.19 -5.17
N THR A 12 4.95 -13.03 -5.26
CA THR A 12 4.27 -12.83 -6.54
C THR A 12 4.37 -11.39 -7.02
N ARG A 13 4.26 -11.16 -8.34
CA ARG A 13 4.22 -9.80 -8.94
C ARG A 13 3.14 -8.93 -8.28
N HIS A 14 2.00 -9.51 -7.93
CA HIS A 14 0.87 -8.82 -7.32
C HIS A 14 1.07 -8.47 -5.83
N SER A 15 2.13 -8.95 -5.20
CA SER A 15 2.52 -8.62 -3.83
C SER A 15 3.77 -7.73 -3.79
N VAL A 16 4.16 -7.12 -4.92
CA VAL A 16 5.33 -6.24 -5.00
C VAL A 16 5.21 -5.05 -4.04
N GLY A 17 4.00 -4.51 -3.83
CA GLY A 17 3.77 -3.42 -2.86
C GLY A 17 4.22 -3.80 -1.45
N MET A 18 3.91 -5.01 -0.99
CA MET A 18 4.38 -5.50 0.32
C MET A 18 5.89 -5.64 0.38
N ALA A 19 6.53 -6.12 -0.70
CA ALA A 19 7.99 -6.23 -0.77
C ALA A 19 8.70 -4.86 -0.74
N VAL A 20 8.12 -3.85 -1.40
CA VAL A 20 8.63 -2.47 -1.31
C VAL A 20 8.54 -1.95 0.13
N LEU A 21 7.42 -2.21 0.82
CA LEU A 21 7.23 -1.80 2.22
C LEU A 21 8.23 -2.49 3.16
N ASP A 22 8.53 -3.77 2.94
CA ASP A 22 9.57 -4.48 3.70
C ASP A 22 10.95 -3.83 3.52
N ARG A 23 11.30 -3.44 2.30
CA ARG A 23 12.57 -2.73 2.01
C ARG A 23 12.58 -1.33 2.60
N LEU A 24 11.46 -0.60 2.54
CA LEU A 24 11.31 0.72 3.11
C LEU A 24 11.47 0.70 4.64
N ALA A 25 10.80 -0.24 5.32
CA ALA A 25 10.91 -0.40 6.77
C ALA A 25 12.37 -0.66 7.21
N ARG A 26 13.13 -1.47 6.47
CA ARG A 26 14.58 -1.67 6.72
C ARG A 26 15.39 -0.40 6.55
N ARG A 27 15.13 0.38 5.49
CA ARG A 27 15.82 1.66 5.25
C ARG A 27 15.51 2.70 6.33
N LEU A 28 14.33 2.63 6.94
CA LEU A 28 13.91 3.49 8.03
C LEU A 28 14.28 2.92 9.42
N ALA A 29 15.02 1.80 9.49
CA ALA A 29 15.41 1.13 10.73
C ALA A 29 14.23 0.71 11.64
N VAL A 30 13.06 0.39 11.05
CA VAL A 30 11.85 -0.04 11.78
C VAL A 30 11.36 -1.44 11.36
N ALA A 31 12.21 -2.22 10.69
CA ALA A 31 11.83 -3.54 10.18
C ALA A 31 11.39 -4.52 11.28
N GLU A 32 11.96 -4.44 12.48
CA GLU A 32 11.56 -5.28 13.62
C GLU A 32 10.27 -4.78 14.29
N GLY A 33 9.78 -3.60 13.91
CA GLY A 33 8.59 -2.97 14.50
C GLY A 33 7.27 -3.37 13.84
N TRP A 34 7.25 -4.34 12.92
CA TRP A 34 6.01 -4.84 12.34
C TRP A 34 5.20 -5.58 13.40
N ARG A 35 3.96 -5.15 13.61
CA ARG A 35 2.98 -5.82 14.45
C ARG A 35 1.68 -6.02 13.69
N THR A 36 0.98 -7.12 13.94
CA THR A 36 -0.39 -7.29 13.45
C THR A 36 -1.32 -6.40 14.27
N ASP A 37 -2.10 -5.57 13.59
CA ASP A 37 -3.19 -4.78 14.18
C ASP A 37 -4.53 -5.33 13.70
N GLY A 38 -5.26 -5.99 14.61
CA GLY A 38 -6.55 -6.60 14.33
C GLY A 38 -7.63 -5.59 13.92
N ARG A 39 -7.52 -4.34 14.39
CA ARG A 39 -8.53 -3.29 14.15
C ARG A 39 -8.62 -2.89 12.67
N CYS A 40 -7.48 -2.95 11.96
CA CYS A 40 -7.43 -2.73 10.51
C CYS A 40 -7.10 -4.00 9.71
N CYS A 41 -6.99 -5.16 10.37
CA CYS A 41 -6.60 -6.43 9.75
C CYS A 41 -5.35 -6.30 8.87
N ALA A 42 -4.29 -5.69 9.40
CA ALA A 42 -3.06 -5.41 8.68
C ALA A 42 -1.83 -5.62 9.56
N ASP A 43 -0.68 -5.83 8.94
CA ASP A 43 0.60 -5.61 9.61
C ASP A 43 0.96 -4.13 9.50
N VAL A 44 1.36 -3.52 10.62
CA VAL A 44 1.64 -2.08 10.73
C VAL A 44 2.98 -1.87 11.43
N THR A 45 3.73 -0.89 10.97
CA THR A 45 4.86 -0.32 11.72
C THR A 45 4.88 1.20 11.59
N LEU A 46 5.43 1.88 12.59
CA LEU A 46 5.56 3.34 12.61
C LEU A 46 7.00 3.72 12.35
N ALA A 47 7.22 4.78 11.59
CA ALA A 47 8.53 5.35 11.35
C ALA A 47 8.49 6.87 11.46
N ALA A 48 9.64 7.47 11.75
CA ALA A 48 9.84 8.90 11.63
C ALA A 48 10.88 9.15 10.53
N ALA A 49 10.59 10.07 9.61
CA ALA A 49 11.52 10.46 8.55
C ALA A 49 11.37 11.93 8.22
N ARG A 50 12.47 12.69 8.30
CA ARG A 50 12.51 14.12 7.94
C ARG A 50 11.43 14.96 8.65
N GLY A 51 11.17 14.67 9.93
CA GLY A 51 10.14 15.37 10.72
C GLY A 51 8.70 14.93 10.47
N LEU A 52 8.47 13.91 9.62
CA LEU A 52 7.15 13.33 9.38
C LEU A 52 7.02 11.99 10.11
N GLU A 53 5.86 11.76 10.73
CA GLU A 53 5.44 10.45 11.20
C GLU A 53 4.80 9.67 10.05
N LEU A 54 5.21 8.41 9.90
CA LEU A 54 4.80 7.54 8.82
C LEU A 54 4.18 6.27 9.40
N VAL A 55 2.96 5.97 8.97
CA VAL A 55 2.35 4.65 9.14
C VAL A 55 2.67 3.81 7.92
N LEU A 56 3.42 2.73 8.10
CA LEU A 56 3.63 1.70 7.08
C LEU A 56 2.62 0.58 7.29
N LEU A 57 1.90 0.19 6.24
CA LEU A 57 0.79 -0.76 6.35
C LEU A 57 0.84 -1.82 5.23
N LYS A 58 0.63 -3.09 5.60
CA LYS A 58 0.45 -4.22 4.68
C LYS A 58 -0.86 -4.93 5.00
N PRO A 59 -1.90 -4.84 4.16
CA PRO A 59 -3.17 -5.50 4.43
C PRO A 59 -3.01 -7.02 4.55
N ARG A 60 -3.71 -7.65 5.50
CA ARG A 60 -3.78 -9.12 5.60
C ARG A 60 -4.99 -9.71 4.87
N ARG A 61 -5.87 -8.86 4.35
CA ARG A 61 -7.03 -9.23 3.53
C ARG A 61 -6.62 -9.58 2.09
N LEU A 62 -7.50 -10.25 1.35
CA LEU A 62 -7.35 -10.45 -0.08
C LEU A 62 -7.25 -9.11 -0.83
N MET A 63 -6.61 -9.10 -1.99
CA MET A 63 -6.32 -7.89 -2.77
C MET A 63 -7.58 -7.04 -3.02
N ASN A 64 -8.68 -7.66 -3.43
CA ASN A 64 -9.95 -6.98 -3.68
C ASN A 64 -10.61 -6.39 -2.43
N LEU A 65 -10.09 -6.69 -1.24
CA LEU A 65 -10.53 -6.18 0.07
C LEU A 65 -9.44 -5.38 0.79
N ASN A 66 -8.29 -5.10 0.15
CA ASN A 66 -7.22 -4.31 0.75
C ASN A 66 -7.71 -2.91 1.17
N GLY A 67 -8.67 -2.33 0.45
CA GLY A 67 -9.24 -1.01 0.75
C GLY A 67 -9.88 -0.92 2.12
N LEU A 68 -10.51 -2.00 2.61
CA LEU A 68 -11.09 -2.04 3.95
C LEU A 68 -10.01 -1.86 5.02
N SER A 69 -8.86 -2.53 4.85
CA SER A 69 -7.73 -2.38 5.77
C SER A 69 -7.14 -0.97 5.73
N VAL A 70 -7.04 -0.38 4.54
CA VAL A 70 -6.52 0.98 4.38
C VAL A 70 -7.47 2.00 4.99
N ALA A 71 -8.78 1.88 4.76
CA ALA A 71 -9.80 2.77 5.32
C ALA A 71 -9.85 2.72 6.85
N SER A 72 -9.88 1.51 7.44
CA SER A 72 -9.84 1.39 8.90
C SER A 72 -8.56 1.97 9.51
N ALA A 73 -7.42 1.83 8.83
CA ALA A 73 -6.19 2.48 9.29
C ALA A 73 -6.24 4.00 9.15
N ALA A 74 -6.82 4.53 8.08
CA ALA A 74 -7.01 5.97 7.91
C ALA A 74 -7.85 6.56 9.06
N GLU A 75 -8.91 5.87 9.48
CA GLU A 75 -9.72 6.26 10.64
C GLU A 75 -8.92 6.20 11.96
N ILE A 76 -8.19 5.09 12.21
CA ILE A 76 -7.39 4.90 13.44
C ILE A 76 -6.32 5.99 13.61
N TYR A 77 -5.70 6.40 12.50
CA TYR A 77 -4.60 7.37 12.50
C TYR A 77 -5.02 8.77 12.06
N SER A 78 -6.33 9.03 11.94
CA SER A 78 -6.89 10.33 11.53
C SER A 78 -6.28 10.91 10.24
N LEU A 79 -6.14 10.07 9.21
CA LEU A 79 -5.54 10.42 7.92
C LEU A 79 -6.61 10.72 6.86
N HIS A 80 -6.38 11.74 6.04
CA HIS A 80 -7.21 12.02 4.86
C HIS A 80 -6.73 11.18 3.67
N PRO A 81 -7.58 10.93 2.65
CA PRO A 81 -7.16 10.24 1.43
C PRO A 81 -5.92 10.84 0.75
N ALA A 82 -5.75 12.17 0.80
CA ALA A 82 -4.58 12.87 0.28
C ALA A 82 -3.27 12.52 1.02
N ASP A 83 -3.35 12.10 2.29
CA ASP A 83 -2.20 11.69 3.11
C ASP A 83 -1.77 10.24 2.81
N ILE A 84 -2.55 9.51 2.01
CA ILE A 84 -2.36 8.09 1.75
C ILE A 84 -1.57 7.87 0.46
N TYR A 85 -0.49 7.11 0.61
CA TYR A 85 0.33 6.61 -0.49
C TYR A 85 0.08 5.11 -0.67
N LEU A 86 -0.33 4.69 -1.86
CA LEU A 86 -0.50 3.29 -2.25
C LEU A 86 0.71 2.84 -3.07
N VAL A 87 1.29 1.69 -2.72
CA VAL A 87 2.34 1.04 -3.52
C VAL A 87 1.77 -0.23 -4.11
N HIS A 88 1.83 -0.38 -5.44
CA HIS A 88 1.21 -1.50 -6.15
C HIS A 88 1.90 -1.81 -7.49
N ASP A 89 1.60 -2.98 -8.06
CA ASP A 89 2.08 -3.39 -9.38
C ASP A 89 1.36 -2.67 -10.53
N ASP A 90 2.08 -2.45 -11.63
CA ASP A 90 1.55 -1.88 -12.87
C ASP A 90 1.99 -2.75 -14.07
N LEU A 91 1.00 -3.35 -14.73
CA LEU A 91 1.21 -4.20 -15.91
C LEU A 91 1.65 -3.41 -17.14
N ASP A 92 1.32 -2.12 -17.21
CA ASP A 92 1.63 -1.29 -18.38
C ASP A 92 3.05 -0.72 -18.34
N LYS A 93 3.78 -0.93 -17.24
CA LYS A 93 5.14 -0.42 -17.05
C LYS A 93 6.16 -1.55 -17.14
N ALA A 94 7.32 -1.23 -17.69
CA ALA A 94 8.40 -2.21 -17.84
C ALA A 94 8.87 -2.71 -16.47
N LEU A 95 9.40 -3.94 -16.40
CA LEU A 95 9.86 -4.52 -15.14
C LEU A 95 10.90 -3.60 -14.47
N GLY A 96 10.62 -3.23 -13.21
CA GLY A 96 11.50 -2.35 -12.42
C GLY A 96 11.30 -0.85 -12.69
N GLU A 97 10.49 -0.47 -13.67
CA GLU A 97 10.14 0.93 -13.91
C GLU A 97 9.20 1.43 -12.81
N VAL A 98 9.53 2.57 -12.20
CA VAL A 98 8.73 3.15 -11.11
C VAL A 98 8.15 4.49 -11.56
N ALA A 99 6.86 4.72 -11.29
CA ALA A 99 6.25 6.03 -11.50
C ALA A 99 5.34 6.42 -10.34
N ILE A 100 5.34 7.72 -10.02
CA ILE A 100 4.38 8.31 -9.08
C ILE A 100 3.20 8.88 -9.88
N LYS A 101 1.99 8.71 -9.35
CA LYS A 101 0.77 9.30 -9.91
C LYS A 101 -0.14 9.77 -8.80
N LEU A 102 -0.55 11.04 -8.84
CA LEU A 102 -1.61 11.56 -7.98
C LEU A 102 -2.97 11.10 -8.51
N GLY A 103 -3.74 10.44 -7.64
CA GLY A 103 -5.12 10.03 -7.86
C GLY A 103 -5.44 9.32 -9.17
N GLY A 104 -6.71 9.36 -9.58
CA GLY A 104 -7.23 8.78 -10.84
C GLY A 104 -7.74 7.34 -10.73
N SER A 105 -8.24 6.78 -11.84
CA SER A 105 -8.93 5.47 -11.83
C SER A 105 -8.00 4.29 -11.52
N ALA A 106 -8.62 3.16 -11.12
CA ALA A 106 -7.92 1.92 -10.76
C ALA A 106 -7.23 1.21 -11.93
N ARG A 107 -7.61 1.50 -13.20
CA ARG A 107 -7.08 0.85 -14.41
C ARG A 107 -6.98 -0.68 -14.31
N GLY A 108 -8.04 -1.32 -13.80
CA GLY A 108 -8.12 -2.78 -13.64
C GLY A 108 -7.44 -3.35 -12.39
N HIS A 109 -6.70 -2.55 -11.61
CA HIS A 109 -6.06 -3.03 -10.39
C HIS A 109 -7.06 -3.17 -9.23
N ASN A 110 -7.32 -4.41 -8.81
CA ASN A 110 -8.33 -4.74 -7.79
C ASN A 110 -8.08 -4.06 -6.43
N GLY A 111 -6.82 -4.00 -5.97
CA GLY A 111 -6.47 -3.33 -4.71
C GLY A 111 -6.74 -1.83 -4.71
N VAL A 112 -6.33 -1.12 -5.76
CA VAL A 112 -6.63 0.31 -5.94
C VAL A 112 -8.13 0.53 -6.05
N ARG A 113 -8.87 -0.29 -6.81
CA ARG A 113 -10.34 -0.20 -6.88
C ARG A 113 -10.98 -0.35 -5.49
N SER A 114 -10.50 -1.32 -4.71
CA SER A 114 -10.93 -1.53 -3.32
C SER A 114 -10.67 -0.29 -2.45
N CYS A 115 -9.49 0.31 -2.55
CA CYS A 115 -9.15 1.52 -1.79
C CYS A 115 -10.03 2.71 -2.18
N ILE A 116 -10.25 2.93 -3.48
CA ILE A 116 -11.12 4.01 -3.96
C ILE A 116 -12.54 3.85 -3.42
N SER A 117 -13.06 2.63 -3.46
CA SER A 117 -14.40 2.33 -2.96
C SER A 117 -14.51 2.54 -1.45
N ALA A 118 -13.55 2.04 -0.67
CA ALA A 118 -13.62 2.06 0.79
C ALA A 118 -13.36 3.46 1.38
N LEU A 119 -12.50 4.25 0.75
CA LEU A 119 -12.18 5.62 1.17
C LEU A 119 -13.13 6.67 0.57
N HIS A 120 -14.05 6.27 -0.31
CA HIS A 120 -14.91 7.17 -1.09
C HIS A 120 -14.16 8.33 -1.78
N SER A 121 -12.91 8.09 -2.17
CA SER A 121 -12.03 9.08 -2.77
C SER A 121 -11.05 8.42 -3.73
N ASN A 122 -10.58 9.17 -4.73
CA ASN A 122 -9.56 8.74 -5.66
C ASN A 122 -8.30 9.61 -5.57
N GLU A 123 -8.09 10.33 -4.47
CA GLU A 123 -7.01 11.31 -4.32
C GLU A 123 -5.69 10.72 -3.82
N MET A 124 -5.68 9.45 -3.41
CA MET A 124 -4.48 8.78 -2.92
C MET A 124 -3.33 8.84 -3.94
N THR A 125 -2.14 9.20 -3.47
CA THR A 125 -0.93 9.15 -4.29
C THR A 125 -0.51 7.70 -4.51
N ARG A 126 -0.05 7.36 -5.71
CA ARG A 126 0.26 5.99 -6.11
C ARG A 126 1.70 5.86 -6.57
N LEU A 127 2.46 4.98 -5.92
CA LEU A 127 3.75 4.49 -6.39
C LEU A 127 3.52 3.20 -7.18
N ARG A 128 3.67 3.29 -8.49
CA ARG A 128 3.40 2.22 -9.45
C ARG A 128 4.70 1.53 -9.79
N VAL A 129 4.77 0.22 -9.53
CA VAL A 129 5.96 -0.60 -9.78
C VAL A 129 5.69 -1.49 -10.99
N GLY A 130 6.43 -1.28 -12.06
CA GLY A 130 6.26 -2.02 -13.30
C GLY A 130 6.62 -3.49 -13.14
N ILE A 131 5.72 -4.36 -13.59
CA ILE A 131 5.87 -5.82 -13.56
C ILE A 131 5.88 -6.43 -14.97
N GLY A 132 5.78 -5.60 -16.00
CA GLY A 132 5.64 -6.00 -17.40
C GLY A 132 4.34 -6.74 -17.70
N ARG A 133 4.02 -6.85 -18.98
CA ARG A 133 3.03 -7.82 -19.47
C ARG A 133 3.71 -9.18 -19.64
N PRO A 134 2.97 -10.30 -19.49
CA PRO A 134 3.43 -11.61 -19.92
C PRO A 134 3.81 -11.62 -21.41
#